data_AF-G6AE45-F1
#
_entry.id   AF-G6AE45-F1
#
_cell.length_a   1.000
_cell.length_b   1.000
_cell.length_c   1.000
_cell.angle_alpha   90.00
_cell.angle_beta   90.00
_cell.angle_gamma   90.00
#
_symmetry.space_group_name_H-M   'P 1'
#
loop_
_entity.id
_entity.type
_entity.pdbx_description
1 polymer ?
#
loop_
_entity_poly.entity_id
_entity_poly.type
_entity_poly.pdbx_seq_one_letter_code
_entity_poly.pdbx_strand_id
1 'polypeptide(L)'
;MGIYFLVFAVCLLYYLVAGGNKRWAKDGRLLAIFFLYLSLFVGLGDMIGGYDRYIYCEAFDYIADITWGDKNYANAIYLVNGNEYGYFVWQILMSFITTNRYVFILFTTVLIYALFYRSFVKYIDNYPFACIVFLGMMFFFTMTYLRQMIAIGIAWQGIEHIWKRNTIRFFIYVALAATFHTAVLIFGIIYFIPLKKYSKKVLYGC
;
A
#
# COMPACT_ATOMS: atom_id res chain seq x y z
N MET A 1 12.17 -11.65 15.86
CA MET A 1 11.24 -12.78 15.65
C MET A 1 10.02 -12.71 16.57
N GLY A 2 10.17 -12.67 17.91
CA GLY A 2 9.03 -12.65 18.85
C GLY A 2 8.00 -11.52 18.62
N ILE A 3 8.47 -10.33 18.27
CA ILE A 3 7.63 -9.14 18.10
C ILE A 3 6.62 -9.26 16.94
N TYR A 4 6.89 -10.08 15.91
CA TYR A 4 5.95 -10.30 14.82
C TYR A 4 4.75 -11.14 15.25
N PHE A 5 4.92 -12.06 16.20
CA PHE A 5 3.80 -12.84 16.74
C PHE A 5 2.79 -11.96 17.47
N LEU A 6 3.21 -10.83 18.03
CA LEU A 6 2.29 -9.85 18.62
C LEU A 6 1.34 -9.27 17.57
N VAL A 7 1.82 -8.98 16.36
CA VAL A 7 0.97 -8.47 15.27
C VAL A 7 -0.10 -9.50 14.90
N PHE A 8 0.30 -10.77 14.76
CA PHE A 8 -0.64 -11.86 14.49
C PHE A 8 -1.61 -12.09 15.65
N ALA A 9 -1.15 -12.01 16.90
CA ALA A 9 -2.01 -12.16 18.08
C ALA A 9 -3.05 -11.05 18.18
N VAL A 10 -2.66 -9.79 17.94
CA VAL A 10 -3.58 -8.63 17.91
C VAL A 10 -4.60 -8.80 16.78
N CYS A 11 -4.17 -9.24 15.60
CA CYS A 11 -5.09 -9.50 14.49
C CYS A 11 -6.05 -10.66 14.77
N LEU A 12 -5.57 -11.73 15.41
CA LEU A 12 -6.40 -12.85 15.83
C LEU A 12 -7.43 -12.40 16.87
N LEU A 13 -7.01 -11.60 17.85
CA LEU A 13 -7.93 -11.01 18.83
C LEU A 13 -8.98 -10.14 18.14
N TYR A 14 -8.58 -9.29 17.19
CA TYR A 14 -9.51 -8.49 16.41
C TYR A 14 -10.54 -9.37 15.68
N TYR A 15 -10.11 -10.48 15.08
CA TYR A 15 -10.99 -11.46 14.45
C TYR A 15 -11.93 -12.16 15.44
N LEU A 16 -11.42 -12.63 16.58
CA LEU A 16 -12.24 -13.31 17.59
C LEU A 16 -13.30 -12.38 18.19
N VAL A 17 -12.98 -11.10 18.38
CA VAL A 17 -13.89 -10.11 18.99
C VAL A 17 -14.90 -9.57 17.98
N ALA A 18 -14.49 -9.25 16.76
CA ALA A 18 -15.33 -8.54 15.79
C ALA A 18 -15.80 -9.41 14.61
N GLY A 19 -15.07 -10.47 14.26
CA GLY A 19 -15.26 -11.21 13.00
C GLY A 19 -16.59 -11.96 12.88
N GLY A 20 -17.16 -12.41 14.00
CA GLY A 20 -18.48 -13.05 14.04
C GLY A 20 -19.67 -12.07 14.14
N ASN A 21 -19.42 -10.81 14.48
CA ASN A 21 -20.46 -9.79 14.65
C ASN A 21 -20.53 -8.90 13.41
N LYS A 22 -21.62 -8.99 12.62
CA LYS A 22 -21.78 -8.24 11.36
C LYS A 22 -21.56 -6.72 11.50
N ARG A 23 -21.95 -6.11 12.63
CA ARG A 23 -21.75 -4.67 12.86
C ARG A 23 -20.28 -4.35 13.05
N TRP A 24 -19.59 -5.12 13.90
CA TRP A 24 -18.18 -4.85 14.24
C TRP A 24 -17.23 -5.30 13.14
N ALA A 25 -17.55 -6.38 12.43
CA ALA A 25 -16.79 -6.87 11.28
C ALA A 25 -16.70 -5.85 10.13
N LYS A 26 -17.63 -4.89 10.07
CA LYS A 26 -17.66 -3.81 9.07
C LYS A 26 -17.45 -2.43 9.71
N ASP A 27 -16.95 -2.35 10.95
CA ASP A 27 -16.67 -1.07 11.58
C ASP A 27 -15.37 -0.46 11.04
N GLY A 28 -15.50 0.61 10.24
CA GLY A 28 -14.36 1.31 9.67
C GLY A 28 -13.43 1.93 10.70
N ARG A 29 -13.93 2.25 11.91
CA ARG A 29 -13.10 2.82 12.99
C ARG A 29 -12.17 1.75 13.56
N LEU A 30 -12.67 0.54 13.78
CA LEU A 30 -11.86 -0.59 14.24
C LEU A 30 -10.78 -0.94 13.22
N LEU A 31 -11.14 -0.94 11.93
CA LEU A 31 -10.17 -1.13 10.85
C LEU A 31 -9.12 -0.02 10.82
N ALA A 32 -9.52 1.25 10.95
CA ALA A 32 -8.59 2.38 10.97
C ALA A 32 -7.62 2.30 12.15
N ILE A 33 -8.11 1.94 13.35
CA ILE A 33 -7.26 1.70 14.53
C ILE A 33 -6.27 0.57 14.27
N PHE A 34 -6.72 -0.54 13.69
CA PHE A 34 -5.86 -1.67 13.37
C PHE A 34 -4.78 -1.29 12.34
N PHE A 35 -5.14 -0.59 11.27
CA PHE A 35 -4.17 -0.14 10.26
C PHE A 35 -3.23 0.95 10.79
N LEU A 36 -3.68 1.81 11.70
CA LEU A 36 -2.81 2.75 12.41
C LEU A 36 -1.81 1.99 13.28
N TYR A 37 -2.26 0.97 14.02
CA TYR A 37 -1.36 0.10 14.78
C TYR A 37 -0.29 -0.54 13.88
N LEU A 38 -0.69 -1.09 12.73
CA LEU A 38 0.28 -1.64 11.77
C LEU A 38 1.24 -0.58 11.21
N SER A 39 0.72 0.61 10.89
CA SER A 39 1.55 1.73 10.40
C SER A 39 2.60 2.13 11.43
N LEU A 40 2.21 2.24 12.70
CA LEU A 40 3.14 2.57 13.80
C LEU A 40 4.13 1.44 14.03
N PHE A 41 3.69 0.18 14.00
CA PHE A 41 4.56 -0.98 14.17
C PHE A 41 5.66 -1.02 13.10
N VAL A 42 5.28 -0.85 11.84
CA VAL A 42 6.23 -0.91 10.71
C VAL A 42 7.07 0.38 10.61
N GLY A 43 6.42 1.53 10.83
CA GLY A 43 7.02 2.86 10.72
C GLY A 43 8.07 3.12 11.79
N LEU A 44 7.79 2.75 13.05
CA LEU A 44 8.70 2.90 14.17
C LEU A 44 9.67 1.73 14.32
N GLY A 45 9.43 0.62 13.62
CA GLY A 45 10.30 -0.54 13.62
C GLY A 45 11.63 -0.26 12.91
N ASP A 46 12.71 -0.11 13.67
CA ASP A 46 14.05 0.07 13.12
C ASP A 46 14.49 -1.18 12.34
N MET A 47 14.89 -0.97 11.08
CA MET A 47 15.47 -2.00 10.21
C MET A 47 14.65 -3.30 9.98
N ILE A 48 13.36 -3.34 10.35
CA ILE A 48 12.48 -4.53 10.27
C ILE A 48 12.23 -5.00 8.81
N GLY A 49 12.54 -4.15 7.82
CA GLY A 49 12.24 -4.35 6.40
C GLY A 49 13.33 -4.97 5.53
N GLY A 50 14.44 -5.45 6.08
CA GLY A 50 15.52 -6.03 5.27
C GLY A 50 16.23 -5.05 4.33
N TYR A 51 16.93 -5.57 3.33
CA TYR A 51 17.90 -4.82 2.53
C TYR A 51 17.30 -3.66 1.71
N ASP A 52 16.16 -3.88 1.04
CA ASP A 52 15.52 -2.86 0.20
C ASP A 52 15.14 -1.60 0.99
N ARG A 53 14.71 -1.77 2.25
CA ARG A 53 14.40 -0.64 3.14
C ARG A 53 15.61 0.26 3.37
N TYR A 54 16.81 -0.30 3.46
CA TYR A 54 18.03 0.49 3.62
C TYR A 54 18.34 1.31 2.38
N ILE A 55 18.19 0.71 1.20
CA ILE A 55 18.39 1.42 -0.07
C ILE A 55 17.43 2.62 -0.15
N TYR A 56 16.16 2.42 0.22
CA TYR A 56 15.19 3.53 0.22
C TYR A 56 15.53 4.63 1.24
N CYS A 57 16.05 4.26 2.40
CA CYS A 57 16.48 5.25 3.40
C CYS A 57 17.71 6.02 2.94
N GLU A 58 18.73 5.33 2.41
CA GLU A 58 19.95 5.95 1.91
C GLU A 58 19.68 6.89 0.74
N ALA A 59 18.83 6.48 -0.20
CA ALA A 59 18.35 7.34 -1.27
C ALA A 59 17.62 8.58 -0.71
N PHE A 60 16.76 8.39 0.29
CA PHE A 60 16.05 9.49 0.94
C PHE A 60 17.00 10.46 1.64
N ASP A 61 18.00 9.99 2.37
CA ASP A 61 18.93 10.88 3.07
C ASP A 61 19.73 11.75 2.10
N TYR A 62 20.19 11.16 0.98
CA TYR A 62 20.86 11.93 -0.07
C TYR A 62 19.92 12.98 -0.69
N ILE A 63 18.66 12.64 -0.93
CA ILE A 63 17.65 13.60 -1.40
C ILE A 63 17.41 14.69 -0.35
N ALA A 64 17.36 14.34 0.94
CA ALA A 64 17.17 15.29 2.02
C ALA A 64 18.35 16.26 2.16
N ASP A 65 19.59 15.78 2.03
CA ASP A 65 20.78 16.61 2.00
C ASP A 65 20.73 17.62 0.85
N ILE A 66 20.27 17.21 -0.34
CA ILE A 66 20.03 18.13 -1.46
C ILE A 66 18.93 19.13 -1.13
N THR A 67 17.80 18.70 -0.59
CA THR A 67 16.66 19.57 -0.25
C THR A 67 17.03 20.67 0.74
N TRP A 68 17.85 20.34 1.74
CA TRP A 68 18.29 21.26 2.79
C TRP A 68 19.64 21.94 2.49
N GLY A 69 20.30 21.54 1.39
CA GLY A 69 21.50 22.16 0.85
C GLY A 69 21.18 23.04 -0.36
N ASP A 70 21.69 22.65 -1.54
CA ASP A 70 21.66 23.46 -2.77
C ASP A 70 20.36 23.36 -3.59
N LYS A 71 19.48 22.40 -3.26
CA LYS A 71 18.24 22.07 -3.97
C LYS A 71 18.43 21.67 -5.43
N ASN A 72 19.64 21.27 -5.82
CA ASN A 72 19.96 20.84 -7.17
C ASN A 72 19.63 19.34 -7.35
N TYR A 73 18.33 19.04 -7.53
CA TYR A 73 17.85 17.66 -7.70
C TYR A 73 18.35 16.96 -8.96
N ALA A 74 18.99 17.67 -9.91
CA ALA A 74 19.68 17.04 -11.02
C ALA A 74 20.77 16.07 -10.53
N ASN A 75 21.38 16.37 -9.38
CA ASN A 75 22.38 15.51 -8.73
C ASN A 75 21.81 14.18 -8.21
N ALA A 76 20.48 14.04 -8.09
CA ALA A 76 19.81 12.84 -7.60
C ALA A 76 18.96 12.12 -8.66
N ILE A 77 18.95 12.62 -9.91
CA ILE A 77 18.13 12.04 -10.98
C ILE A 77 18.46 10.56 -11.26
N TYR A 78 19.71 10.15 -11.01
CA TYR A 78 20.15 8.77 -11.19
C TYR A 78 19.43 7.78 -10.25
N LEU A 79 18.92 8.26 -9.10
CA LEU A 79 18.15 7.44 -8.14
C LEU A 79 16.78 7.03 -8.67
N VAL A 80 16.27 7.67 -9.73
CA VAL A 80 14.99 7.31 -10.37
C VAL A 80 15.06 5.92 -11.03
N ASN A 81 16.27 5.40 -11.27
CA ASN A 81 16.49 4.12 -11.94
C ASN A 81 15.70 4.01 -13.27
N GLY A 82 15.62 5.14 -13.99
CA GLY A 82 15.01 5.29 -15.30
C GLY A 82 13.50 5.58 -15.34
N ASN A 83 12.68 4.99 -14.45
CA ASN A 83 11.23 4.97 -14.66
C ASN A 83 10.35 5.36 -13.44
N GLU A 84 10.90 5.43 -12.23
CA GLU A 84 10.08 5.53 -11.01
C GLU A 84 10.03 6.96 -10.42
N TYR A 85 9.71 7.92 -11.29
CA TYR A 85 9.67 9.34 -10.93
C TYR A 85 8.66 9.68 -9.82
N GLY A 86 7.56 8.95 -9.72
CA GLY A 86 6.55 9.16 -8.67
C GLY A 86 7.09 8.86 -7.28
N TYR A 87 7.89 7.81 -7.14
CA TYR A 87 8.55 7.51 -5.86
C TYR A 87 9.67 8.51 -5.53
N PHE A 88 10.39 8.98 -6.54
CA PHE A 88 11.38 10.05 -6.37
C PHE A 88 10.73 11.36 -5.90
N VAL A 89 9.62 11.77 -6.53
CA VAL A 89 8.83 12.93 -6.09
C VAL A 89 8.29 12.74 -4.68
N TRP A 90 7.83 11.53 -4.32
CA TRP A 90 7.42 11.23 -2.94
C TRP A 90 8.55 11.47 -1.93
N GLN A 91 9.78 11.03 -2.22
CA GLN A 91 10.93 11.27 -1.35
C GLN A 91 11.24 12.77 -1.23
N ILE A 92 11.19 13.53 -2.33
CA ILE A 92 11.36 15.00 -2.30
C ILE A 92 10.26 15.67 -1.45
N LEU A 93 9.00 15.25 -1.57
CA LEU A 93 7.93 15.81 -0.75
C LEU A 93 8.17 15.54 0.74
N MET A 94 8.68 14.36 1.08
CA MET A 94 9.01 14.02 2.45
C MET A 94 10.25 14.74 2.97
N SER A 95 11.23 15.03 2.12
CA SER A 95 12.44 15.73 2.55
C SER A 95 12.17 17.18 2.94
N PHE A 96 11.14 17.82 2.38
CA PHE A 96 10.67 19.13 2.88
C PHE A 96 10.08 19.09 4.30
N ILE A 97 9.68 17.91 4.79
CA ILE A 97 9.10 17.71 6.12
C ILE A 97 10.18 17.33 7.13
N THR A 98 11.16 16.50 6.73
CA THR A 98 12.14 15.93 7.65
C THR A 98 13.43 15.53 6.93
N THR A 99 14.54 15.55 7.67
CA THR A 99 15.81 14.89 7.27
C THR A 99 15.97 13.52 7.93
N ASN A 100 15.02 13.11 8.79
CA ASN A 100 15.09 11.85 9.52
C ASN A 100 14.43 10.73 8.72
N ARG A 101 15.22 9.76 8.23
CA ARG A 101 14.73 8.57 7.51
C ARG A 101 13.64 7.79 8.26
N TYR A 102 13.64 7.76 9.59
CA TYR A 102 12.61 7.04 10.35
C TYR A 102 11.24 7.72 10.24
N VAL A 103 11.24 9.05 10.23
CA VAL A 103 10.02 9.83 10.00
C VAL A 103 9.55 9.63 8.57
N PHE A 104 10.45 9.61 7.58
CA PHE A 104 10.12 9.25 6.19
C PHE A 104 9.45 7.88 6.08
N ILE A 105 9.97 6.85 6.74
CA ILE A 105 9.36 5.52 6.70
C ILE A 105 7.99 5.52 7.39
N LEU A 106 7.84 6.23 8.51
CA LEU A 106 6.56 6.37 9.17
C LEU A 106 5.50 7.00 8.25
N PHE A 107 5.80 8.12 7.59
CA PHE A 107 4.87 8.74 6.65
C PHE A 107 4.57 7.84 5.44
N THR A 108 5.59 7.16 4.92
CA THR A 108 5.43 6.22 3.79
C THR A 108 4.53 5.05 4.14
N THR A 109 4.69 4.47 5.33
CA THR A 109 3.86 3.35 5.80
C THR A 109 2.43 3.81 6.07
N VAL A 110 2.24 4.99 6.68
CA VAL A 110 0.91 5.60 6.84
C VAL A 110 0.22 5.79 5.49
N LEU A 111 0.92 6.27 4.45
CA LEU A 111 0.37 6.38 3.10
C LEU A 111 -0.08 5.02 2.55
N ILE A 112 0.77 3.99 2.67
CA ILE A 112 0.46 2.63 2.22
C ILE A 112 -0.82 2.11 2.90
N TYR A 113 -0.90 2.19 4.22
CA TYR A 113 -2.08 1.71 4.96
C TYR A 113 -3.32 2.57 4.71
N ALA A 114 -3.18 3.87 4.45
CA ALA A 114 -4.31 4.71 4.05
C ALA A 114 -4.88 4.31 2.67
N LEU A 115 -4.02 3.96 1.71
CA LEU A 115 -4.45 3.43 0.41
C LEU A 115 -5.19 2.10 0.58
N PHE A 116 -4.65 1.17 1.37
CA PHE A 116 -5.33 -0.09 1.66
C PHE A 116 -6.63 0.10 2.43
N TYR A 117 -6.69 1.02 3.40
CA TYR A 117 -7.90 1.32 4.14
C TYR A 117 -9.06 1.66 3.22
N ARG A 118 -8.82 2.55 2.24
CA ARG A 118 -9.84 2.94 1.24
C ARG A 118 -10.33 1.74 0.44
N SER A 119 -9.42 0.86 0.03
CA SER A 119 -9.76 -0.37 -0.69
C SER A 119 -10.56 -1.35 0.17
N PHE A 120 -10.16 -1.55 1.42
CA PHE A 120 -10.86 -2.42 2.37
C PHE A 120 -12.28 -1.94 2.60
N VAL A 121 -12.44 -0.67 2.96
CA VAL A 121 -13.76 -0.08 3.24
C VAL A 121 -14.73 -0.29 2.07
N LYS A 122 -14.21 -0.11 0.86
CA LYS A 122 -15.00 -0.17 -0.37
C LYS A 122 -15.37 -1.58 -0.82
N TYR A 123 -14.48 -2.56 -0.66
CA TYR A 123 -14.62 -3.87 -1.32
C TYR A 123 -14.80 -5.07 -0.38
N ILE A 124 -14.57 -4.91 0.93
CA ILE A 124 -14.47 -6.05 1.85
C ILE A 124 -15.56 -5.98 2.90
N ASP A 125 -16.34 -7.04 3.10
CA ASP A 125 -17.44 -7.03 4.07
C ASP A 125 -17.09 -7.51 5.49
N ASN A 126 -15.98 -8.25 5.64
CA ASN A 126 -15.47 -8.69 6.93
C ASN A 126 -14.01 -8.23 7.07
N TYR A 127 -13.80 -7.08 7.70
CA TYR A 127 -12.49 -6.49 7.88
C TYR A 127 -11.55 -7.34 8.75
N PRO A 128 -11.97 -7.87 9.91
CA PRO A 128 -11.06 -8.70 10.72
C PRO A 128 -10.55 -9.93 9.97
N PHE A 129 -11.42 -10.62 9.23
CA PHE A 129 -11.01 -11.78 8.42
C PHE A 129 -10.05 -11.37 7.30
N ALA A 130 -10.35 -10.29 6.58
CA ALA A 130 -9.45 -9.77 5.55
C ALA A 130 -8.10 -9.31 6.10
N CYS A 131 -8.05 -8.82 7.35
CA CYS A 131 -6.79 -8.48 8.01
C CYS A 131 -5.91 -9.71 8.23
N ILE A 132 -6.47 -10.87 8.58
CA ILE A 132 -5.71 -12.13 8.67
C ILE A 132 -5.08 -12.48 7.32
N VAL A 133 -5.89 -12.43 6.25
CA VAL A 133 -5.44 -12.71 4.89
C VAL A 133 -4.35 -11.70 4.45
N PHE A 134 -4.53 -10.43 4.77
CA PHE A 134 -3.55 -9.38 4.51
C PHE A 134 -2.23 -9.61 5.27
N LEU A 135 -2.29 -10.04 6.53
CA LEU A 135 -1.09 -10.39 7.28
C LEU A 135 -0.34 -11.57 6.67
N GLY A 136 -1.07 -12.59 6.20
CA GLY A 136 -0.47 -13.75 5.55
C GLY A 136 0.14 -13.46 4.18
N MET A 137 -0.43 -12.53 3.41
CA MET A 137 -0.04 -12.31 2.01
C MET A 137 0.74 -11.02 1.74
N MET A 138 0.42 -9.92 2.43
CA MET A 138 0.89 -8.58 2.04
C MET A 138 1.73 -7.89 3.12
N PHE A 139 1.57 -8.25 4.39
CA PHE A 139 2.19 -7.51 5.50
C PHE A 139 3.72 -7.46 5.42
N PHE A 140 4.38 -8.57 5.07
CA PHE A 140 5.84 -8.56 4.87
C PHE A 140 6.28 -7.50 3.86
N PHE A 141 5.53 -7.36 2.76
CA PHE A 141 5.85 -6.39 1.72
C PHE A 141 5.72 -4.94 2.19
N THR A 142 4.85 -4.65 3.17
CA THR A 142 4.74 -3.30 3.74
C THR A 142 5.98 -2.85 4.50
N MET A 143 6.83 -3.80 4.93
CA MET A 143 8.06 -3.52 5.67
C MET A 143 9.25 -3.35 4.71
N THR A 144 9.29 -4.16 3.64
CA THR A 144 10.44 -4.31 2.74
C THR A 144 10.28 -3.55 1.43
N TYR A 145 9.09 -3.61 0.81
CA TYR A 145 8.86 -3.28 -0.59
C TYR A 145 7.99 -2.02 -0.73
N LEU A 146 8.48 -0.89 -0.21
CA LEU A 146 7.70 0.36 -0.09
C LEU A 146 7.16 0.86 -1.44
N ARG A 147 8.02 0.90 -2.47
CA ARG A 147 7.65 1.29 -3.84
C ARG A 147 6.49 0.45 -4.38
N GLN A 148 6.64 -0.88 -4.26
CA GLN A 148 5.68 -1.86 -4.72
C GLN A 148 4.34 -1.69 -4.00
N MET A 149 4.37 -1.48 -2.69
CA MET A 149 3.15 -1.37 -1.88
C MET A 149 2.39 -0.07 -2.13
N ILE A 150 3.08 1.05 -2.39
CA ILE A 150 2.43 2.28 -2.85
C ILE A 150 1.79 2.06 -4.22
N ALA A 151 2.54 1.47 -5.18
CA ALA A 151 2.04 1.21 -6.53
C ALA A 151 0.80 0.30 -6.51
N ILE A 152 0.82 -0.79 -5.74
CA ILE A 152 -0.34 -1.68 -5.54
C ILE A 152 -1.50 -0.93 -4.90
N GLY A 153 -1.25 -0.12 -3.86
CA GLY A 153 -2.27 0.68 -3.19
C GLY A 153 -2.97 1.67 -4.13
N ILE A 154 -2.22 2.31 -5.03
CA ILE A 154 -2.73 3.22 -6.08
C ILE A 154 -3.52 2.43 -7.13
N ALA A 155 -2.96 1.34 -7.66
CA ALA A 155 -3.61 0.51 -8.67
C ALA A 155 -4.95 -0.06 -8.17
N TRP A 156 -5.02 -0.40 -6.88
CA TRP A 156 -6.25 -0.91 -6.26
C TRP A 156 -7.39 0.12 -6.32
N GLN A 157 -7.10 1.43 -6.21
CA GLN A 157 -8.13 2.46 -6.32
C GLN A 157 -8.82 2.43 -7.70
N GLY A 158 -8.10 1.99 -8.73
CA GLY A 158 -8.59 1.88 -10.11
C GLY A 158 -9.44 0.65 -10.40
N ILE A 159 -9.47 -0.37 -9.53
CA ILE A 159 -10.12 -1.66 -9.84
C ILE A 159 -11.61 -1.49 -10.16
N GLU A 160 -12.30 -0.53 -9.53
CA GLU A 160 -13.71 -0.28 -9.86
C GLU A 160 -13.98 -0.01 -11.34
N HIS A 161 -12.99 0.56 -12.03
CA HIS A 161 -13.11 0.94 -13.42
C HIS A 161 -13.02 -0.27 -14.37
N ILE A 162 -12.52 -1.41 -13.90
CA ILE A 162 -12.57 -2.68 -14.65
C ILE A 162 -14.03 -3.14 -14.79
N TRP A 163 -14.78 -3.22 -13.68
CA TRP A 163 -16.19 -3.66 -13.73
C TRP A 163 -17.11 -2.62 -14.36
N LYS A 164 -16.81 -1.33 -14.18
CA LYS A 164 -17.51 -0.21 -14.85
C LYS A 164 -17.15 -0.08 -16.34
N ARG A 165 -16.19 -0.86 -16.84
CA ARG A 165 -15.66 -0.78 -18.22
C ARG A 165 -15.21 0.64 -18.60
N ASN A 166 -14.63 1.37 -17.64
CA ASN A 166 -14.08 2.70 -17.87
C ASN A 166 -12.56 2.60 -18.09
N THR A 167 -12.17 2.35 -19.34
CA THR A 167 -10.77 2.14 -19.74
C THR A 167 -9.88 3.29 -19.31
N ILE A 168 -10.30 4.53 -19.60
CA ILE A 168 -9.49 5.73 -19.37
C ILE A 168 -9.15 5.87 -17.89
N ARG A 169 -10.15 5.82 -17.01
CA ARG A 169 -9.91 5.97 -15.56
C ARG A 169 -9.07 4.82 -15.00
N PHE A 170 -9.29 3.60 -15.47
CA PHE A 170 -8.46 2.47 -15.05
C PHE A 170 -6.98 2.69 -15.39
N PHE A 171 -6.68 3.04 -16.65
CA PHE A 171 -5.30 3.24 -17.09
C PHE A 171 -4.64 4.50 -16.50
N ILE A 172 -5.40 5.52 -16.09
CA ILE A 172 -4.85 6.64 -15.29
C ILE A 172 -4.27 6.12 -13.97
N TYR A 173 -5.00 5.25 -13.24
CA TYR A 173 -4.46 4.67 -12.01
C TYR A 173 -3.26 3.76 -12.27
N VAL A 174 -3.29 2.95 -13.33
CA VAL A 174 -2.16 2.08 -13.70
C VAL A 174 -0.93 2.91 -14.08
N ALA A 175 -1.09 3.95 -14.89
CA ALA A 175 0.00 4.85 -15.28
C ALA A 175 0.58 5.58 -14.06
N LEU A 176 -0.27 6.11 -13.17
CA LEU A 176 0.16 6.72 -11.93
C LEU A 176 0.93 5.73 -11.05
N ALA A 177 0.39 4.53 -10.84
CA ALA A 177 1.07 3.48 -10.08
C ALA A 177 2.42 3.08 -10.70
N ALA A 178 2.52 3.06 -12.03
CA ALA A 178 3.75 2.71 -12.74
C ALA A 178 4.88 3.72 -12.48
N THR A 179 4.54 4.98 -12.17
CA THR A 179 5.55 5.97 -11.73
C THR A 179 6.14 5.65 -10.35
N PHE A 180 5.52 4.79 -9.55
CA PHE A 180 6.05 4.31 -8.27
C PHE A 180 6.76 2.96 -8.40
N HIS A 181 6.26 2.08 -9.27
CA HIS A 181 6.90 0.81 -9.58
C HIS A 181 6.45 0.23 -10.92
N THR A 182 7.38 0.10 -11.88
CA THR A 182 7.08 -0.28 -13.26
C THR A 182 6.39 -1.64 -13.42
N ALA A 183 6.68 -2.62 -12.55
CA ALA A 183 6.09 -3.96 -12.66
C ALA A 183 4.55 -3.97 -12.52
N VAL A 184 3.96 -2.91 -11.96
CA VAL A 184 2.50 -2.78 -11.88
C VAL A 184 1.83 -2.67 -13.26
N LEU A 185 2.58 -2.39 -14.34
CA LEU A 185 2.05 -2.39 -15.70
C LEU A 185 1.43 -3.74 -16.09
N ILE A 186 1.92 -4.85 -15.54
CA ILE A 186 1.33 -6.20 -15.73
C ILE A 186 -0.14 -6.22 -15.27
N PHE A 187 -0.49 -5.43 -14.24
CA PHE A 187 -1.86 -5.26 -13.77
C PHE A 187 -2.80 -4.71 -14.85
N GLY A 188 -2.27 -3.96 -15.82
CA GLY A 188 -3.02 -3.43 -16.95
C GLY A 188 -3.71 -4.52 -17.79
N ILE A 189 -3.13 -5.72 -17.85
CA ILE A 189 -3.68 -6.87 -18.58
C ILE A 189 -5.05 -7.29 -18.04
N ILE A 190 -5.29 -7.10 -16.74
CA ILE A 190 -6.53 -7.52 -16.07
C ILE A 190 -7.77 -6.83 -16.66
N TYR A 191 -7.63 -5.63 -17.23
CA TYR A 191 -8.74 -4.92 -17.87
C TYR A 191 -9.40 -5.72 -19.01
N PHE A 192 -8.60 -6.50 -19.73
CA PHE A 192 -9.04 -7.26 -20.90
C PHE A 192 -9.61 -8.63 -20.54
N ILE A 193 -9.50 -9.08 -19.29
CA ILE A 193 -10.08 -10.33 -18.85
C ILE A 193 -11.62 -10.25 -18.98
N PRO A 194 -12.26 -11.16 -19.73
CA PRO A 194 -13.70 -11.15 -19.89
C PRO A 194 -14.42 -11.33 -18.55
N LEU A 195 -15.18 -10.32 -18.14
CA LEU A 195 -16.05 -10.43 -16.97
C LEU A 195 -17.32 -11.20 -17.38
N LYS A 196 -17.31 -12.53 -17.25
CA LYS A 196 -18.53 -13.33 -17.40
C LYS A 196 -19.51 -12.95 -16.29
N LYS A 197 -20.56 -12.19 -16.64
CA LYS A 197 -21.72 -11.99 -15.77
C LYS A 197 -22.63 -13.21 -15.91
N TYR A 198 -22.56 -14.13 -14.96
CA TYR A 198 -23.52 -15.23 -14.90
C TYR A 198 -24.91 -14.64 -14.58
N SER A 199 -25.92 -14.98 -15.39
CA SER A 199 -27.29 -14.57 -15.09
C SER A 199 -27.80 -15.36 -13.88
N LYS A 200 -28.70 -14.76 -13.09
CA LYS A 200 -29.30 -15.45 -11.93
C LYS A 200 -29.98 -16.77 -12.32
N LYS A 201 -30.52 -16.89 -13.54
CA LYS A 201 -31.11 -18.13 -14.06
C LYS A 201 -30.12 -19.29 -14.14
N VAL A 202 -28.88 -19.02 -14.54
CA VAL A 202 -27.83 -20.05 -14.64
C VAL A 202 -27.34 -20.50 -13.26
N LEU A 203 -27.39 -19.62 -12.25
CA LEU A 203 -26.95 -19.93 -10.88
C LEU A 203 -28.02 -20.64 -10.04
N TYR A 204 -29.30 -20.38 -10.27
CA TYR A 204 -30.41 -20.94 -9.49
C TYR A 204 -31.22 -22.00 -10.22
N GLY A 205 -30.85 -22.37 -11.46
CA GLY A 205 -31.50 -23.48 -12.18
C GLY A 205 -33.01 -23.35 -12.27
N CYS A 206 -33.52 -22.21 -12.75
CA CYS A 206 -34.92 -22.02 -13.14
C CYS A 206 -35.02 -21.35 -14.51
#